data_AF-A0A3S5E9V8-F1
#
_entry.id   AF-A0A3S5E9V8-F1
#
_cell.length_a   1.000
_cell.length_b   1.000
_cell.length_c   1.000
_cell.angle_alpha   90.00
_cell.angle_beta   90.00
_cell.angle_gamma   90.00
#
_symmetry.space_group_name_H-M   'P 1'
#
loop_
_entity.id
_entity.type
_entity.pdbx_description
1 polymer ?
#
loop_
_entity_poly.entity_id
_entity_poly.type
_entity_poly.pdbx_seq_one_letter_code
_entity_poly.pdbx_strand_id
1 'polypeptide(L)'
;MSTIVHEFTAKLYLQGRALVLNEQRLRARKKFSRLTLGQRLDIEAHLADPAISTLVTLADHDDDKALLLRFNPVGSEYIIKVSAEGIYNGWHLNVDERTGELYVAQDTAPDYFKLLHQDNDALVNLPIGASIFYARLRSKRTGECLFLSKTLETPTFSAVDNAKGDYIHKNEIRKFVVKIVQKAADGSA
;
A
#
# COMPACT_ATOMS: atom_id res chain seq x y z
N MET A 1 1.50 -9.10 -28.56
CA MET A 1 2.24 -7.98 -27.94
C MET A 1 2.65 -8.44 -26.54
N SER A 2 3.95 -8.49 -26.25
CA SER A 2 4.45 -8.83 -24.92
C SER A 2 4.24 -7.62 -24.00
N THR A 3 3.49 -7.79 -22.92
CA THR A 3 3.39 -6.79 -21.84
C THR A 3 4.76 -6.73 -21.17
N ILE A 4 5.52 -5.66 -21.39
CA ILE A 4 6.85 -5.56 -20.80
C ILE A 4 6.70 -5.05 -19.36
N VAL A 5 6.96 -5.95 -18.41
CA VAL A 5 6.87 -5.69 -16.97
C VAL A 5 8.30 -5.51 -16.46
N HIS A 6 8.72 -4.27 -16.20
CA HIS A 6 10.05 -3.97 -15.65
C HIS A 6 9.99 -3.71 -14.15
N GLU A 7 11.13 -3.85 -13.49
CA GLU A 7 11.31 -3.41 -12.11
C GLU A 7 11.34 -1.88 -12.03
N PHE A 8 10.63 -1.32 -11.05
CA PHE A 8 10.68 0.10 -10.75
C PHE A 8 10.38 0.35 -9.27
N THR A 9 10.77 1.52 -8.81
CA THR A 9 10.45 2.02 -7.47
C THR A 9 9.49 3.19 -7.60
N ALA A 10 8.40 3.17 -6.83
CA ALA A 10 7.37 4.19 -6.85
C ALA A 10 6.83 4.51 -5.46
N LYS A 11 6.11 5.62 -5.39
CA LYS A 11 5.26 6.02 -4.27
C LYS A 11 3.81 5.91 -4.73
N LEU A 12 2.94 5.45 -3.85
CA LEU A 12 1.51 5.37 -4.09
C LEU A 12 0.79 6.47 -3.32
N TYR A 13 -0.15 7.12 -3.99
CA TYR A 13 -1.00 8.13 -3.39
C TYR A 13 -2.45 7.85 -3.68
N LEU A 14 -3.31 8.26 -2.76
CA LEU A 14 -4.75 8.21 -2.90
C LEU A 14 -5.36 9.50 -2.39
N GLN A 15 -6.17 10.17 -3.22
CA GLN A 15 -6.84 11.43 -2.86
C GLN A 15 -5.86 12.48 -2.30
N GLY A 16 -4.67 12.62 -2.92
CA GLY A 16 -3.63 13.55 -2.48
C GLY A 16 -2.73 13.04 -1.35
N ARG A 17 -3.18 12.05 -0.57
CA ARG A 17 -2.45 11.52 0.58
C ARG A 17 -1.60 10.32 0.23
N ALA A 18 -0.42 10.24 0.84
CA ALA A 18 0.51 9.16 0.61
C ALA A 18 0.09 7.86 1.30
N LEU A 19 0.44 6.73 0.69
CA LEU A 19 0.44 5.45 1.41
C LEU A 19 1.64 5.42 2.36
N VAL A 20 1.39 5.02 3.59
CA VAL A 20 2.38 4.96 4.68
C VAL A 20 2.17 3.69 5.50
N LEU A 21 3.19 3.30 6.27
CA LEU A 21 3.00 2.29 7.31
C LEU A 21 2.26 2.91 8.50
N ASN A 22 1.41 2.12 9.15
CA ASN A 22 0.69 2.58 10.33
C ASN A 22 1.66 2.96 11.46
N GLU A 23 2.79 2.27 11.59
CA GLU A 23 3.88 2.68 12.48
C GLU A 23 4.36 4.12 12.22
N GLN A 24 4.58 4.50 10.95
CA GLN A 24 5.02 5.85 10.57
C GLN A 24 3.98 6.89 10.98
N ARG A 25 2.70 6.61 10.69
CA ARG A 25 1.57 7.47 11.05
C ARG A 25 1.42 7.62 12.56
N LEU A 26 1.49 6.53 13.32
CA LEU A 26 1.41 6.53 14.78
C LEU A 26 2.58 7.30 15.43
N ARG A 27 3.80 7.12 14.92
CA ARG A 27 4.96 7.89 15.37
C ARG A 27 4.82 9.39 15.07
N ALA A 28 4.25 9.75 13.92
CA ALA A 28 3.94 11.14 13.61
C ALA A 28 2.88 11.70 14.56
N ARG A 29 1.78 10.95 14.79
CA ARG A 29 0.72 11.34 15.74
C ARG A 29 1.26 11.57 17.15
N LYS A 30 2.15 10.69 17.64
CA LYS A 30 2.76 10.80 18.97
C LYS A 30 3.51 12.11 19.19
N LYS A 31 4.02 12.76 18.13
CA LYS A 31 4.75 14.03 18.22
C LYS A 31 3.83 15.23 18.49
N PHE A 32 2.52 15.11 18.29
CA PHE A 32 1.59 16.21 18.55
C PHE A 32 1.43 16.46 20.05
N SER A 33 1.62 17.71 20.46
CA SER A 33 1.66 18.13 21.87
C SER A 33 0.33 17.99 22.62
N ARG A 34 -0.80 17.92 21.90
CA ARG A 34 -2.17 17.98 22.45
C ARG A 34 -2.78 16.64 22.87
N LEU A 35 -2.01 15.54 22.82
CA LEU A 35 -2.51 14.22 23.20
C LEU A 35 -2.66 14.09 24.73
N THR A 36 -3.78 13.51 25.17
CA THR A 36 -3.98 13.10 26.57
C THR A 36 -3.04 11.93 26.92
N LEU A 37 -2.84 11.66 28.22
CA LEU A 37 -2.04 10.51 28.65
C LEU A 37 -2.59 9.18 28.11
N GLY A 38 -3.92 8.98 28.18
CA GLY A 38 -4.57 7.78 27.64
C GLY A 38 -4.26 7.57 26.16
N GLN A 39 -4.42 8.62 25.34
CA GLN A 39 -4.13 8.56 23.90
C GLN A 39 -2.66 8.23 23.60
N ARG A 40 -1.73 8.72 24.43
CA ARG A 40 -0.31 8.37 24.28
C ARG A 40 -0.04 6.90 24.58
N LEU A 41 -0.66 6.37 25.64
CA LEU A 41 -0.55 4.96 26.00
C LEU A 41 -1.18 4.06 24.93
N ASP A 42 -2.32 4.44 24.37
CA ASP A 42 -2.95 3.71 23.27
C ASP A 42 -2.04 3.67 22.02
N ILE A 43 -1.43 4.79 21.66
CA ILE A 43 -0.46 4.85 20.55
C ILE A 43 0.77 3.97 20.85
N GLU A 44 1.27 3.96 22.09
CA GLU A 44 2.38 3.10 22.49
C GLU A 44 2.03 1.62 22.39
N ALA A 45 0.83 1.23 22.84
CA ALA A 45 0.33 -0.12 22.70
C ALA A 45 0.22 -0.54 21.22
N HIS A 46 -0.34 0.32 20.36
CA HIS A 46 -0.44 0.05 18.92
C HIS A 46 0.91 0.01 18.19
N LEU A 47 1.89 0.79 18.65
CA LEU A 47 3.27 0.71 18.12
C LEU A 47 3.97 -0.58 18.54
N ALA A 48 3.62 -1.13 19.70
CA ALA A 48 4.18 -2.38 20.21
C ALA A 48 3.53 -3.62 19.59
N ASP A 49 2.34 -3.49 18.98
CA ASP A 49 1.63 -4.58 18.31
C ASP A 49 2.01 -4.69 16.82
N PRO A 50 2.70 -5.76 16.38
CA PRO A 50 3.04 -5.97 14.97
C PRO A 50 1.80 -6.10 14.07
N ALA A 51 0.69 -6.65 14.57
CA ALA A 51 -0.53 -6.82 13.78
C ALA A 51 -1.17 -5.48 13.42
N ILE A 52 -0.89 -4.42 14.20
CA ILE A 52 -1.41 -3.07 13.98
C ILE A 52 -0.36 -2.20 13.29
N SER A 53 0.88 -2.23 13.74
CA SER A 53 1.95 -1.33 13.26
C SER A 53 2.38 -1.62 11.82
N THR A 54 2.30 -2.87 11.37
CA THR A 54 2.68 -3.30 10.01
C THR A 54 1.61 -3.04 8.95
N LEU A 55 0.41 -2.61 9.34
CA LEU A 55 -0.66 -2.31 8.40
C LEU A 55 -0.27 -1.17 7.48
N VAL A 56 -0.64 -1.29 6.20
CA VAL A 56 -0.52 -0.20 5.24
C VAL A 56 -1.77 0.68 5.33
N THR A 57 -1.54 1.97 5.55
CA THR A 57 -2.61 2.96 5.77
C THR A 57 -2.42 4.17 4.85
N LEU A 58 -3.42 5.04 4.86
CA LEU A 58 -3.32 6.37 4.27
C LEU A 58 -2.75 7.34 5.32
N ALA A 59 -1.88 8.23 4.87
CA ALA A 59 -1.37 9.32 5.68
C ALA A 59 -2.49 10.19 6.30
N ASP A 60 -2.18 10.84 7.42
CA ASP A 60 -3.10 11.80 8.03
C ASP A 60 -3.04 13.14 7.30
N HIS A 61 -1.87 13.49 6.78
CA HIS A 61 -1.61 14.76 6.10
C HIS A 61 -0.97 14.56 4.72
N ASP A 62 -1.14 15.56 3.85
CA ASP A 62 -0.66 15.50 2.46
C ASP A 62 0.87 15.60 2.35
N ASP A 63 1.53 16.14 3.38
CA ASP A 63 2.99 16.31 3.47
C ASP A 63 3.71 15.14 4.17
N ASP A 64 2.96 14.13 4.64
CA ASP A 64 3.54 12.93 5.23
C ASP A 64 4.43 12.18 4.22
N LYS A 65 5.57 11.68 4.71
CA LYS A 65 6.57 11.01 3.88
C LYS A 65 6.03 9.67 3.37
N ALA A 66 5.71 9.61 2.09
CA ALA A 66 5.24 8.40 1.42
C ALA A 66 6.18 7.20 1.56
N LEU A 67 5.59 6.02 1.70
CA LEU A 67 6.27 4.74 1.61
C LEU A 67 6.87 4.56 0.21
N LEU A 68 8.15 4.23 0.17
CA LEU A 68 8.85 3.92 -1.08
C LEU A 68 8.72 2.42 -1.35
N LEU A 69 8.13 2.07 -2.49
CA LEU A 69 7.78 0.70 -2.84
C LEU A 69 8.52 0.27 -4.11
N ARG A 70 9.18 -0.88 -4.05
CA ARG A 70 9.84 -1.53 -5.18
C ARG A 70 8.92 -2.60 -5.75
N PHE A 71 8.63 -2.48 -7.04
CA PHE A 71 7.76 -3.37 -7.80
C PHE A 71 8.65 -4.35 -8.57
N ASN A 72 8.81 -5.56 -8.06
CA ASN A 72 9.64 -6.59 -8.65
C ASN A 72 8.78 -7.49 -9.55
N PRO A 73 9.02 -7.54 -10.87
CA PRO A 73 8.18 -8.27 -11.80
C PRO A 73 8.33 -9.79 -11.62
N VAL A 74 7.20 -10.50 -11.65
CA VAL A 74 7.13 -11.97 -11.73
C VAL A 74 6.05 -12.32 -12.75
N GLY A 75 6.46 -12.54 -14.00
CA GLY A 75 5.51 -12.75 -15.10
C GLY A 75 4.67 -11.50 -15.38
N SER A 76 3.35 -11.60 -15.16
CA SER A 76 2.39 -10.48 -15.33
C SER A 76 2.03 -9.79 -14.01
N GLU A 77 2.70 -10.19 -12.94
CA GLU A 77 2.45 -9.81 -11.56
C GLU A 77 3.69 -9.10 -10.98
N TYR A 78 3.52 -8.52 -9.79
CA TYR A 78 4.57 -7.91 -9.00
C TYR A 78 4.58 -8.48 -7.58
N ILE A 79 5.78 -8.76 -7.08
CA ILE A 79 6.05 -8.75 -5.65
C ILE A 79 6.40 -7.30 -5.30
N ILE A 80 5.71 -6.72 -4.32
CA ILE A 80 5.92 -5.33 -3.93
C ILE A 80 6.64 -5.28 -2.60
N LYS A 81 7.83 -4.67 -2.56
CA LYS A 81 8.68 -4.57 -1.38
C LYS A 81 8.78 -3.14 -0.88
N VAL A 82 8.93 -2.97 0.42
CA VAL A 82 9.33 -1.69 1.01
C VAL A 82 10.81 -1.43 0.72
N SER A 83 11.10 -0.24 0.22
CA SER A 83 12.46 0.23 -0.09
C SER A 83 12.71 1.55 0.64
N ALA A 84 12.57 1.55 1.96
CA ALA A 84 12.76 2.72 2.82
C ALA A 84 13.73 2.40 3.96
N GLU A 85 14.35 3.43 4.55
CA GLU A 85 15.17 3.26 5.76
C GLU A 85 14.30 2.78 6.93
N GLY A 86 14.85 1.85 7.74
CA GLY A 86 14.20 1.30 8.92
C GLY A 86 14.06 -0.21 8.88
N ILE A 87 13.36 -0.76 9.88
CA ILE A 87 13.25 -2.20 10.12
C ILE A 87 12.48 -2.95 9.03
N TYR A 88 11.60 -2.25 8.29
CA TYR A 88 10.76 -2.84 7.26
C TYR A 88 11.43 -2.88 5.88
N ASN A 89 12.67 -2.43 5.74
CA ASN A 89 13.35 -2.46 4.45
C ASN A 89 13.44 -3.90 3.90
N GLY A 90 12.99 -4.10 2.66
CA GLY A 90 12.97 -5.40 2.01
C GLY A 90 11.77 -6.28 2.35
N TRP A 91 10.95 -5.90 3.33
CA TRP A 91 9.68 -6.58 3.63
C TRP A 91 8.71 -6.41 2.47
N HIS A 92 7.83 -7.38 2.24
CA HIS A 92 6.89 -7.36 1.11
C HIS A 92 5.45 -7.15 1.57
N LEU A 93 4.64 -6.63 0.66
CA LEU A 93 3.21 -6.48 0.88
C LEU A 93 2.53 -7.86 0.88
N ASN A 94 1.64 -8.04 1.85
CA ASN A 94 0.77 -9.19 1.98
C ASN A 94 -0.67 -8.76 2.29
N VAL A 95 -1.60 -9.66 2.01
CA VAL A 95 -3.01 -9.58 2.37
C VAL A 95 -3.28 -10.60 3.46
N ASP A 96 -3.75 -10.16 4.62
CA ASP A 96 -4.09 -11.06 5.73
C ASP A 96 -5.24 -11.97 5.30
N GLU A 97 -5.10 -13.29 5.47
CA GLU A 97 -6.08 -14.25 4.99
C GLU A 97 -7.43 -14.15 5.71
N ARG A 98 -7.42 -13.68 6.97
CA ARG A 98 -8.60 -13.60 7.83
C ARG A 98 -9.30 -12.25 7.69
N THR A 99 -8.55 -11.15 7.67
CA THR A 99 -9.10 -9.79 7.65
C THR A 99 -9.09 -9.15 6.27
N GLY A 100 -8.35 -9.73 5.31
CA GLY A 100 -8.13 -9.14 3.99
C GLY A 100 -7.25 -7.89 4.01
N GLU A 101 -6.76 -7.45 5.17
CA GLU A 101 -6.02 -6.19 5.29
C GLU A 101 -4.62 -6.28 4.67
N LEU A 102 -4.17 -5.17 4.10
CA LEU A 102 -2.85 -5.03 3.53
C LEU A 102 -1.84 -4.71 4.63
N TYR A 103 -0.78 -5.50 4.74
CA TYR A 103 0.29 -5.33 5.71
C TYR A 103 1.66 -5.62 5.10
N VAL A 104 2.74 -5.32 5.81
CA VAL A 104 4.11 -5.70 5.44
C VAL A 104 4.61 -6.88 6.27
N ALA A 105 5.30 -7.81 5.63
CA ALA A 105 5.90 -8.96 6.30
C ALA A 105 7.25 -9.36 5.69
N GLN A 106 8.08 -10.04 6.49
CA GLN A 106 9.39 -10.54 6.08
C GLN A 106 9.38 -12.06 5.87
N ASP A 107 8.87 -12.80 6.85
CA ASP A 107 9.03 -14.26 6.93
C ASP A 107 7.81 -15.04 6.39
N THR A 108 6.95 -14.37 5.64
CA THR A 108 5.80 -14.98 4.95
C THR A 108 6.09 -15.12 3.46
N ALA A 109 5.39 -16.03 2.79
CA ALA A 109 5.41 -16.05 1.33
C ALA A 109 4.84 -14.73 0.79
N PRO A 110 5.48 -14.10 -0.20
CA PRO A 110 5.01 -12.84 -0.75
C PRO A 110 3.71 -13.03 -1.51
N ASP A 111 2.81 -12.06 -1.39
CA ASP A 111 1.66 -11.98 -2.27
C ASP A 111 2.03 -11.30 -3.59
N TYR A 112 1.26 -11.68 -4.61
CA TYR A 112 1.43 -11.17 -5.97
C TYR A 112 0.34 -10.19 -6.29
N PHE A 113 0.72 -9.08 -6.92
CA PHE A 113 -0.20 -8.00 -7.26
C PHE A 113 -0.17 -7.70 -8.75
N LYS A 114 -1.31 -7.32 -9.31
CA LYS A 114 -1.42 -6.81 -10.69
C LYS A 114 -1.70 -5.32 -10.66
N LEU A 115 -0.97 -4.57 -11.47
CA LEU A 115 -1.32 -3.19 -11.80
C LEU A 115 -2.29 -3.20 -12.98
N LEU A 116 -3.53 -2.80 -12.70
CA LEU A 116 -4.57 -2.68 -13.71
C LEU A 116 -4.76 -1.22 -14.09
N HIS A 117 -5.07 -0.99 -15.36
CA HIS A 117 -5.45 0.32 -15.84
C HIS A 117 -6.69 0.81 -15.09
N GLN A 118 -6.78 2.13 -14.94
CA GLN A 118 -7.80 2.77 -14.13
C GLN A 118 -9.23 2.56 -14.65
N ASP A 119 -9.39 2.33 -15.96
CA ASP A 119 -10.70 2.37 -16.64
C ASP A 119 -11.11 1.03 -17.26
N ASN A 120 -10.16 0.11 -17.44
CA ASN A 120 -10.41 -1.24 -17.92
C ASN A 120 -9.46 -2.18 -17.16
N ASP A 121 -9.89 -3.41 -16.85
CA ASP A 121 -9.06 -4.40 -16.12
C ASP A 121 -7.83 -4.88 -16.93
N ALA A 122 -7.43 -4.14 -17.96
CA ALA A 122 -6.20 -4.35 -18.71
C ALA A 122 -4.98 -4.11 -17.81
N LEU A 123 -3.90 -4.85 -18.06
CA LEU A 123 -2.63 -4.59 -17.40
C LEU A 123 -2.10 -3.21 -17.79
N VAL A 124 -1.52 -2.50 -16.81
CA VAL A 124 -0.78 -1.28 -17.11
C VAL A 124 0.47 -1.65 -17.91
N ASN A 125 0.55 -1.18 -19.15
CA ASN A 125 1.84 -1.01 -19.83
C ASN A 125 2.46 0.27 -19.28
N LEU A 126 3.57 0.14 -18.54
CA LEU A 126 4.29 1.31 -18.03
C LEU A 126 4.62 2.23 -19.21
N PRO A 127 4.02 3.43 -19.30
CA PRO A 127 4.25 4.28 -20.45
C PRO A 127 5.74 4.66 -20.50
N ILE A 128 6.33 4.55 -21.68
CA ILE A 128 7.72 4.98 -21.89
C ILE A 128 7.81 6.45 -21.48
N GLY A 129 8.80 6.79 -20.64
CA GLY A 129 8.98 8.16 -20.12
C GLY A 129 7.99 8.63 -19.04
N ALA A 130 6.91 7.91 -18.72
CA ALA A 130 6.02 8.34 -17.65
C ALA A 130 6.70 8.28 -16.28
N SER A 131 6.51 9.34 -15.49
CA SER A 131 6.88 9.45 -14.09
C SER A 131 5.68 9.30 -13.15
N ILE A 132 4.46 9.51 -13.67
CA ILE A 132 3.20 9.41 -12.92
C ILE A 132 2.14 8.73 -13.80
N PHE A 133 1.37 7.80 -13.25
CA PHE A 133 0.20 7.20 -13.89
C PHE A 133 -0.85 6.77 -12.87
N TYR A 134 -2.05 6.43 -13.33
CA TYR A 134 -3.13 5.93 -12.49
C TYR A 134 -3.27 4.42 -12.64
N ALA A 135 -3.41 3.71 -11.53
CA ALA A 135 -3.61 2.26 -11.55
C ALA A 135 -4.49 1.78 -10.39
N ARG A 136 -5.12 0.63 -10.58
CA ARG A 136 -5.69 -0.17 -9.50
C ARG A 136 -4.71 -1.29 -9.17
N LEU A 137 -4.62 -1.65 -7.89
CA LEU A 137 -3.79 -2.76 -7.45
C LEU A 137 -4.68 -3.95 -7.12
N ARG A 138 -4.56 -5.05 -7.85
CA ARG A 138 -5.34 -6.28 -7.64
C ARG A 138 -4.51 -7.35 -6.97
N SER A 139 -5.02 -7.91 -5.88
CA SER A 139 -4.42 -9.07 -5.23
C SER A 139 -4.65 -10.32 -6.08
N LYS A 140 -3.58 -11.07 -6.38
CA LYS A 140 -3.70 -12.38 -7.04
C LYS A 140 -4.38 -13.40 -6.14
N ARG A 141 -4.18 -13.28 -4.81
CA ARG A 141 -4.72 -14.18 -3.79
C ARG A 141 -6.23 -14.13 -3.74
N THR A 142 -6.80 -12.93 -3.64
CA THR A 142 -8.25 -12.74 -3.52
C THR A 142 -8.94 -12.53 -4.86
N GLY A 143 -8.19 -12.12 -5.90
CA GLY A 143 -8.75 -11.72 -7.18
C GLY A 143 -9.36 -10.31 -7.19
N GLU A 144 -9.35 -9.62 -6.04
CA GLU A 144 -10.00 -8.33 -5.85
C GLU A 144 -9.02 -7.16 -5.92
N CYS A 145 -9.52 -6.01 -6.35
CA CYS A 145 -8.78 -4.75 -6.23
C CYS A 145 -8.76 -4.29 -4.77
N LEU A 146 -7.64 -3.70 -4.36
CA LEU A 146 -7.55 -3.06 -3.06
C LEU A 146 -8.55 -1.91 -2.96
N PHE A 147 -9.24 -1.85 -1.85
CA PHE A 147 -10.10 -0.75 -1.46
C PHE A 147 -9.65 -0.18 -0.11
N LEU A 148 -10.06 1.05 0.16
CA LEU A 148 -9.81 1.70 1.44
C LEU A 148 -10.93 1.31 2.39
N SER A 149 -10.65 0.40 3.32
CA SER A 149 -11.57 0.07 4.42
C SER A 149 -11.64 1.26 5.38
N LYS A 150 -12.86 1.68 5.69
CA LYS A 150 -13.15 2.69 6.72
C LYS A 150 -13.68 2.02 7.98
N THR A 151 -13.00 1.01 8.48
CA THR A 151 -13.32 0.44 9.78
C THR A 151 -12.80 1.34 10.90
N LEU A 152 -13.76 2.03 11.51
CA LEU A 152 -13.82 2.66 12.84
C LEU A 152 -12.79 3.72 13.28
N GLU A 153 -11.55 3.79 12.79
CA GLU A 153 -10.62 4.86 13.23
C GLU A 153 -9.37 5.03 12.35
N THR A 154 -9.06 4.03 11.52
CA THR A 154 -7.82 3.97 10.73
C THR A 154 -8.14 3.59 9.28
N PRO A 155 -7.82 4.44 8.29
CA PRO A 155 -8.00 4.07 6.88
C PRO A 155 -6.98 3.00 6.47
N THR A 156 -7.34 1.72 6.60
CA THR A 156 -6.54 0.57 6.14
C THR A 156 -6.91 0.19 4.71
N PHE A 157 -5.98 -0.42 3.99
CA PHE A 157 -6.30 -1.05 2.70
C PHE A 157 -6.67 -2.50 2.92
N SER A 158 -7.66 -3.00 2.18
CA SER A 158 -8.04 -4.41 2.22
C SER A 158 -8.37 -4.92 0.82
N ALA A 159 -8.25 -6.24 0.64
CA ALA A 159 -8.53 -6.98 -0.58
C ALA A 159 -9.78 -7.89 -0.45
N VAL A 160 -10.55 -7.76 0.64
CA VAL A 160 -11.83 -8.47 0.85
C VAL A 160 -12.86 -7.52 1.43
N ASP A 161 -13.92 -7.19 0.68
CA ASP A 161 -14.97 -6.27 1.18
C ASP A 161 -15.70 -6.89 2.38
N ASN A 162 -15.21 -6.56 3.57
CA ASN A 162 -15.72 -7.04 4.84
C ASN A 162 -16.88 -6.18 5.36
N ALA A 163 -17.56 -5.40 4.50
CA ALA A 163 -18.80 -4.70 4.83
C ALA A 163 -19.96 -5.69 5.08
N LYS A 164 -19.85 -6.53 6.10
CA LYS A 164 -20.98 -7.25 6.72
C LYS A 164 -21.63 -6.31 7.73
N GLY A 165 -22.45 -5.40 7.23
CA GLY A 165 -23.28 -4.51 8.05
C GLY A 165 -23.72 -3.31 7.22
N ASP A 166 -24.98 -2.89 7.40
CA ASP A 166 -25.72 -1.84 6.66
C ASP A 166 -25.12 -0.42 6.68
N TYR A 167 -23.81 -0.26 6.83
CA TYR A 167 -23.15 1.04 6.81
C TYR A 167 -22.77 1.45 5.38
N ILE A 168 -23.35 2.58 5.00
CA ILE A 168 -23.56 3.17 3.67
C ILE A 168 -22.27 3.71 3.04
N HIS A 169 -21.14 3.04 3.19
CA HIS A 169 -19.90 3.42 2.50
C HIS A 169 -19.41 2.23 1.70
N LYS A 170 -19.95 2.08 0.47
CA LYS A 170 -19.37 1.15 -0.52
C LYS A 170 -17.86 1.36 -0.52
N ASN A 171 -17.13 0.28 -0.32
CA ASN A 171 -15.68 0.27 -0.48
C ASN A 171 -15.37 0.60 -1.94
N GLU A 172 -15.07 1.87 -2.21
CA GLU A 172 -14.77 2.30 -3.57
C GLU A 172 -13.41 1.73 -3.97
N ILE A 173 -13.37 0.97 -5.06
CA ILE A 173 -12.12 0.54 -5.68
C ILE A 173 -11.29 1.78 -5.97
N ARG A 174 -10.12 1.88 -5.33
CA ARG A 174 -9.34 3.12 -5.34
C ARG A 174 -8.35 3.13 -6.49
N LYS A 175 -8.42 4.20 -7.29
CA LYS A 175 -7.40 4.55 -8.28
C LYS A 175 -6.22 5.17 -7.55
N PHE A 176 -5.09 4.48 -7.51
CA PHE A 176 -3.85 5.01 -6.99
C PHE A 176 -3.19 5.90 -8.03
N VAL A 177 -2.64 7.02 -7.60
CA VAL A 177 -1.60 7.72 -8.34
C VAL A 177 -0.28 7.01 -8.04
N VAL A 178 0.32 6.41 -9.06
CA VAL A 178 1.64 5.77 -8.99
C VAL A 178 2.67 6.78 -9.47
N LYS A 179 3.53 7.25 -8.58
CA LYS A 179 4.65 8.15 -8.90
C LYS A 179 5.96 7.37 -8.90
N ILE A 180 6.52 7.12 -10.07
CA ILE A 180 7.81 6.47 -10.24
C ILE A 180 8.92 7.40 -9.74
N VAL A 181 9.76 6.88 -8.86
CA VAL A 181 10.93 7.57 -8.29
C VAL A 181 12.21 7.11 -8.99
N GLN A 182 12.29 5.83 -9.34
CA GLN A 182 13.42 5.25 -10.06
C GLN A 182 12.91 4.11 -10.93
N LYS A 183 13.36 4.04 -12.18
CA LYS A 183 13.23 2.84 -13.01
C LYS A 183 14.51 2.03 -12.83
N ALA A 184 14.44 0.70 -12.82
CA ALA A 184 15.66 -0.07 -13.02
C ALA A 184 16.30 0.40 -14.33
N ALA A 185 17.62 0.60 -14.34
CA ALA A 185 18.31 0.88 -15.59
C ALA A 185 17.96 -0.26 -16.55
N ASP A 186 17.53 0.08 -17.77
CA ASP A 186 17.44 -0.91 -18.84
C ASP A 186 18.80 -1.59 -18.89
N GLY A 187 18.85 -2.87 -18.53
CA GLY A 187 20.07 -3.64 -18.50
C GLY A 187 20.70 -3.56 -19.89
N SER A 188 21.73 -2.75 -20.01
CA SER A 188 22.70 -2.82 -21.08
C SER A 188 23.47 -4.13 -20.93
N ALA A 189 23.03 -5.17 -21.65
CA ALA A 189 23.82 -6.23 -22.30
C ALA A 189 22.90 -7.44 -22.61
#